data_AF-A0A1Y6F137-F1
#
_entry.id   AF-A0A1Y6F137-F1
#
_cell.length_a   1.000
_cell.length_b   1.000
_cell.length_c   1.000
_cell.angle_alpha   90.00
_cell.angle_beta   90.00
_cell.angle_gamma   90.00
#
_symmetry.space_group_name_H-M   'P 1'
#
loop_
_entity.id
_entity.type
_entity.pdbx_description
1 polymer ?
#
loop_
_entity_poly.entity_id
_entity_poly.type
_entity_poly.pdbx_seq_one_letter_code
_entity_poly.pdbx_strand_id
1 'polypeptide(L)'
;MRDQGSVRVLIHRRPAILRSPESCTVTTPATTPPHPARTSLVRTAFRIMLGLFLLLAGISHLTVNREAFLAQVPTWLPIDGDVVVVASGIVEIVLGLSLVVLGRYRVQVGWIVAAFFVAIFPGNISQLVTHTDSFGLNTDLARSIRLLFQPVLVIWALWSSGAWQAWRARRRRHSAQQNTQ
;
A
#
# COMPACT_ATOMS: atom_id res chain seq x y z
N MET A 1 -15.80 3.81 85.73
CA MET A 1 -15.53 2.72 84.75
C MET A 1 -14.08 2.31 84.99
N ARG A 2 -13.79 1.30 85.83
CA ARG A 2 -13.48 -0.11 85.46
C ARG A 2 -12.71 -0.18 84.11
N ASP A 3 -11.53 -0.77 83.99
CA ASP A 3 -11.10 -2.04 84.58
C ASP A 3 -9.57 -2.24 84.55
N GLN A 4 -9.15 -3.19 85.38
CA GLN A 4 -7.86 -3.89 85.58
C GLN A 4 -7.32 -4.48 84.26
N GLY A 5 -6.08 -4.93 84.04
CA GLY A 5 -4.95 -5.40 84.84
C GLY A 5 -4.15 -6.40 83.96
N SER A 6 -3.02 -6.91 84.48
CA SER A 6 -2.31 -8.14 84.04
C SER A 6 -1.06 -8.06 83.13
N VAL A 7 0.08 -7.84 83.80
CA VAL A 7 1.33 -8.64 83.86
C VAL A 7 1.62 -9.75 82.80
N ARG A 8 2.85 -9.64 82.24
CA ARG A 8 3.85 -10.63 81.72
C ARG A 8 3.37 -11.92 81.02
N VAL A 9 4.11 -12.30 79.97
CA VAL A 9 5.00 -13.50 79.93
C VAL A 9 5.79 -13.52 78.61
N LEU A 10 7.11 -13.61 78.73
CA LEU A 10 8.10 -13.88 77.69
C LEU A 10 8.14 -15.40 77.45
N ILE A 11 7.80 -15.89 76.25
CA ILE A 11 8.19 -17.24 75.81
C ILE A 11 8.72 -17.23 74.37
N HIS A 12 9.96 -17.68 74.31
CA HIS A 12 10.83 -18.00 73.20
C HIS A 12 10.26 -19.11 72.29
N ARG A 13 10.21 -18.92 70.96
CA ARG A 13 10.25 -20.03 69.98
C ARG A 13 11.10 -19.66 68.76
N ARG A 14 11.86 -20.68 68.34
CA ARG A 14 13.01 -20.79 67.42
C ARG A 14 12.65 -20.67 65.92
N PRO A 15 13.64 -20.61 65.00
CA PRO A 15 13.47 -20.13 63.63
C PRO A 15 12.91 -21.20 62.70
N ALA A 16 12.02 -20.81 61.79
CA ALA A 16 11.60 -21.65 60.68
C ALA A 16 12.54 -21.42 59.48
N ILE A 17 13.49 -22.34 59.31
CA ILE A 17 14.16 -22.59 58.04
C ILE A 17 13.09 -23.12 57.08
N LEU A 18 12.66 -22.29 56.13
CA LEU A 18 11.85 -22.72 54.99
C LEU A 18 12.71 -22.70 53.74
N ARG A 19 12.85 -23.89 53.16
CA ARG A 19 13.53 -24.17 51.89
C ARG A 19 12.93 -23.31 50.78
N SER A 20 13.82 -22.83 49.92
CA SER A 20 13.54 -22.16 48.65
C SER A 20 12.54 -22.93 47.77
N PRO A 21 11.53 -22.27 47.18
CA PRO A 21 10.97 -22.76 45.93
C PRO A 21 11.97 -22.44 44.82
N GLU A 22 12.43 -23.47 44.13
CA GLU A 22 13.16 -23.34 42.88
C GLU A 22 12.37 -22.41 41.96
N SER A 23 13.05 -21.37 41.48
CA SER A 23 12.47 -20.47 40.49
C SER A 23 12.23 -21.28 39.23
N CYS A 24 10.97 -21.61 38.96
CA CYS A 24 10.54 -22.16 37.69
C CYS A 24 10.78 -21.08 36.62
N THR A 25 11.98 -21.07 36.06
CA THR A 25 12.32 -20.28 34.87
C THR A 25 11.48 -20.83 33.72
N VAL A 26 10.32 -20.23 33.50
CA VAL A 26 9.58 -20.35 32.25
C VAL A 26 10.48 -19.77 31.17
N THR A 27 11.25 -20.63 30.51
CA THR A 27 11.98 -20.30 29.28
C THR A 27 10.94 -19.90 28.24
N THR A 28 10.72 -18.59 28.09
CA THR A 28 9.89 -18.07 27.01
C THR A 28 10.59 -18.49 25.71
N PRO A 29 9.95 -19.22 24.78
CA PRO A 29 10.58 -19.52 23.50
C PRO A 29 10.93 -18.18 22.84
N ALA A 30 12.21 -18.02 22.49
CA ALA A 30 12.73 -16.85 21.80
C ALA A 30 11.80 -16.56 20.62
N THR A 31 11.12 -15.41 20.68
CA THR A 31 10.18 -14.99 19.64
C THR A 31 11.01 -14.72 18.39
N THR A 32 11.00 -15.66 17.44
CA THR A 32 11.62 -15.43 16.13
C THR A 32 11.08 -14.12 15.60
N PRO A 33 11.93 -13.12 15.28
CA PRO A 33 11.46 -11.84 14.79
C PRO A 33 10.59 -12.09 13.56
N PRO A 34 9.45 -11.39 13.41
CA PRO A 34 8.56 -11.61 12.29
C PRO A 34 9.33 -11.41 10.99
N HIS A 35 9.54 -12.49 10.24
CA HIS A 35 10.16 -12.42 8.93
C HIS A 35 9.32 -11.45 8.08
N PRO A 36 9.94 -10.45 7.40
CA PRO A 36 9.20 -9.56 6.52
C PRO A 36 8.39 -10.41 5.56
N ALA A 37 7.07 -10.21 5.53
CA ALA A 37 6.15 -11.04 4.76
C ALA A 37 6.62 -11.11 3.30
N ARG A 38 7.14 -12.29 2.90
CA ARG A 38 7.57 -12.55 1.53
C ARG A 38 6.35 -12.35 0.61
N THR A 39 6.48 -11.53 -0.43
CA THR A 39 5.44 -11.53 -1.48
C THR A 39 5.50 -12.83 -2.23
N SER A 40 4.33 -13.31 -2.68
CA SER A 40 4.30 -14.40 -3.63
C SER A 40 5.02 -14.01 -4.91
N LEU A 41 5.66 -14.99 -5.55
CA LEU A 41 6.32 -14.81 -6.84
C LEU A 41 5.38 -14.21 -7.88
N VAL A 42 4.11 -14.65 -7.88
CA VAL A 42 3.05 -14.11 -8.74
C VAL A 42 2.90 -12.60 -8.55
N ARG A 43 2.76 -12.10 -7.32
CA ARG A 43 2.63 -10.65 -7.07
C ARG A 43 3.86 -9.89 -7.55
N THR A 44 5.05 -10.45 -7.33
CA THR A 44 6.30 -9.84 -7.79
C THR A 44 6.35 -9.76 -9.31
N ALA A 45 5.98 -10.83 -10.02
CA ALA A 45 5.93 -10.87 -11.48
C ALA A 45 4.95 -9.84 -12.03
N PHE A 46 3.71 -9.82 -11.54
CA PHE A 46 2.70 -8.85 -11.95
C PHE A 46 3.09 -7.40 -11.62
N ARG A 47 3.82 -7.16 -10.52
CA ARG A 47 4.36 -5.84 -10.19
C ARG A 47 5.42 -5.40 -11.19
N ILE A 48 6.34 -6.31 -11.57
CA ILE A 48 7.38 -6.05 -12.56
C ILE A 48 6.76 -5.80 -13.94
N MET A 49 5.79 -6.61 -14.34
CA MET A 49 5.04 -6.41 -15.58
C MET A 49 4.36 -5.04 -15.64
N LEU A 50 3.69 -4.63 -14.55
CA LEU A 50 3.09 -3.30 -14.45
C LEU A 50 4.14 -2.19 -14.53
N GLY A 51 5.30 -2.39 -13.89
CA GLY A 51 6.41 -1.44 -13.94
C GLY A 51 6.99 -1.28 -15.35
N LEU A 52 7.19 -2.39 -16.06
CA LEU A 52 7.62 -2.39 -17.47
C LEU A 52 6.60 -1.71 -18.38
N PHE A 53 5.30 -1.97 -18.16
CA PHE A 53 4.23 -1.32 -18.92
C PHE A 53 4.27 0.20 -18.75
N LEU A 54 4.38 0.71 -17.51
CA LEU A 54 4.51 2.15 -17.25
C LEU A 54 5.79 2.74 -17.85
N LEU A 55 6.92 2.02 -17.76
CA LEU A 55 8.18 2.48 -18.33
C LEU A 55 8.07 2.65 -19.85
N LEU A 56 7.47 1.69 -20.54
CA LEU A 56 7.24 1.75 -21.98
C LEU A 56 6.23 2.85 -22.35
N ALA A 57 5.15 3.00 -21.57
CA ALA A 57 4.18 4.07 -21.76
C ALA A 57 4.82 5.46 -21.62
N GLY A 58 5.66 5.66 -20.59
CA GLY A 58 6.35 6.93 -20.37
C GLY A 58 7.39 7.25 -21.44
N ILE A 59 8.13 6.25 -21.92
CA ILE A 59 8.99 6.42 -23.10
C ILE A 59 8.15 6.83 -24.32
N SER A 60 6.99 6.21 -24.51
CA SER A 60 6.09 6.50 -25.62
C SER A 60 5.52 7.92 -25.57
N HIS A 61 5.21 8.46 -24.38
CA HIS A 61 4.82 9.86 -24.17
C HIS A 61 5.86 10.84 -24.69
N LEU A 62 7.14 10.53 -24.47
CA LEU A 62 8.24 11.42 -24.79
C LEU A 62 8.76 11.25 -26.23
N THR A 63 8.31 10.23 -26.95
CA THR A 63 8.87 9.85 -28.26
C THR A 63 7.80 9.72 -29.34
N VAL A 64 7.15 8.57 -29.44
CA VAL A 64 6.37 8.17 -30.62
C VAL A 64 4.93 8.66 -30.57
N ASN A 65 4.32 8.74 -29.39
CA ASN A 65 2.87 8.95 -29.26
C ASN A 65 2.50 10.28 -28.61
N ARG A 66 3.41 11.25 -28.57
CA ARG A 66 3.21 12.55 -27.89
C ARG A 66 1.94 13.26 -28.35
N GLU A 67 1.70 13.34 -29.67
CA GLU A 67 0.48 13.97 -30.22
C GLU A 67 -0.79 13.19 -29.85
N ALA A 68 -0.74 11.86 -29.86
CA ALA A 68 -1.87 11.03 -29.45
C ALA A 68 -2.21 11.24 -27.97
N PHE A 69 -1.21 11.39 -27.09
CA PHE A 69 -1.45 11.74 -25.68
C PHE A 69 -2.00 13.15 -25.53
N LEU A 70 -1.47 14.12 -26.29
CA LEU A 70 -1.93 15.50 -26.26
C LEU A 70 -3.42 15.62 -26.63
N ALA A 71 -3.88 14.84 -27.61
CA ALA A 71 -5.28 14.79 -28.02
C ALA A 71 -6.24 14.35 -26.89
N GLN A 72 -5.74 13.73 -25.82
CA GLN A 72 -6.55 13.32 -24.67
C GLN A 72 -6.54 14.33 -23.52
N VAL A 73 -5.69 15.35 -23.57
CA VAL A 73 -5.63 16.36 -22.51
C VAL A 73 -6.94 17.17 -22.56
N PRO A 74 -7.72 17.19 -21.47
CA PRO A 74 -8.99 17.92 -21.48
C PRO A 74 -8.77 19.42 -21.60
N THR A 75 -9.54 20.08 -22.47
CA THR A 75 -9.41 21.52 -22.76
C THR A 75 -9.74 22.43 -21.58
N TRP A 76 -10.46 21.93 -20.58
CA TRP A 76 -10.78 22.65 -19.35
C TRP A 76 -9.65 22.65 -18.32
N LEU A 77 -8.56 21.90 -18.55
CA LEU A 77 -7.40 21.88 -17.67
C LEU A 77 -6.59 23.18 -17.87
N PRO A 78 -6.39 24.02 -16.83
CA PRO A 78 -5.73 25.32 -16.97
C PRO A 78 -4.19 25.20 -16.96
N ILE A 79 -3.66 24.22 -17.70
CA ILE A 79 -2.23 23.93 -17.85
C ILE A 79 -2.01 23.61 -19.32
N ASP A 80 -0.88 24.05 -19.88
CA ASP A 80 -0.47 23.67 -21.23
C ASP A 80 -0.43 22.14 -21.38
N GLY A 81 -1.13 21.61 -22.38
CA GLY A 81 -1.28 20.16 -22.54
C GLY A 81 0.02 19.46 -22.88
N ASP A 82 0.94 20.12 -23.56
CA ASP A 82 2.24 19.54 -23.89
C ASP A 82 3.09 19.37 -22.62
N VAL A 83 3.05 20.36 -21.72
CA VAL A 83 3.67 20.26 -20.38
C VAL A 83 3.07 19.08 -19.60
N VAL A 84 1.76 18.90 -19.64
CA VAL A 84 1.07 17.78 -18.98
C VAL A 84 1.55 16.43 -19.53
N VAL A 85 1.65 16.29 -20.86
CA VAL A 85 2.09 15.05 -21.52
C VAL A 85 3.55 14.73 -21.19
N VAL A 86 4.45 15.71 -21.26
CA VAL A 86 5.88 15.51 -20.94
C VAL A 86 6.07 15.17 -19.46
N ALA A 87 5.42 15.92 -18.57
CA ALA A 87 5.51 15.66 -17.13
C ALA A 87 4.96 14.28 -16.77
N SER A 88 3.82 13.89 -17.36
CA SER A 88 3.24 12.55 -17.18
C SER A 88 4.21 11.46 -17.65
N GLY A 89 4.82 11.60 -18.83
CA GLY A 89 5.78 10.63 -19.35
C GLY A 89 6.99 10.42 -18.44
N ILE A 90 7.53 11.49 -17.85
CA ILE A 90 8.62 11.41 -16.87
C ILE A 90 8.14 10.68 -15.60
N VAL A 91 6.96 11.02 -15.09
CA VAL A 91 6.37 10.38 -13.90
C VAL A 91 6.17 8.88 -14.13
N GLU A 92 5.68 8.48 -15.31
CA GLU A 92 5.51 7.07 -15.67
C GLU A 92 6.82 6.30 -15.71
N ILE A 93 7.89 6.88 -16.27
CA ILE A 93 9.22 6.27 -16.28
C ILE A 93 9.72 6.05 -14.85
N VAL A 94 9.62 7.07 -14.00
CA VAL A 94 10.06 7.01 -12.60
C VAL A 94 9.26 5.98 -11.82
N LEU A 95 7.93 5.96 -11.98
CA LEU A 95 7.05 5.01 -11.31
C LEU A 95 7.27 3.58 -11.81
N GLY A 96 7.43 3.39 -13.12
CA GLY A 96 7.72 2.12 -13.75
C GLY A 96 9.03 1.52 -13.23
N LEU A 97 10.10 2.30 -13.23
CA LEU A 97 11.39 1.88 -12.69
C LEU A 97 11.31 1.60 -11.18
N SER A 98 10.57 2.41 -10.43
CA SER A 98 10.34 2.20 -9.00
C SER A 98 9.62 0.88 -8.72
N LEU A 99 8.62 0.53 -9.52
CA LEU A 99 7.92 -0.77 -9.41
C LEU A 99 8.83 -1.95 -9.76
N VAL A 100 9.84 -1.78 -10.60
CA VAL A 100 10.80 -2.85 -10.90
C VAL A 100 11.83 -2.97 -9.78
N VAL A 101 12.51 -1.86 -9.47
CA VAL A 101 13.74 -1.83 -8.65
C VAL A 101 13.44 -1.73 -7.14
N LEU A 102 12.48 -0.91 -6.71
CA LEU A 102 12.27 -0.57 -5.30
C LEU A 102 11.37 -1.57 -4.57
N GLY A 103 11.78 -2.85 -4.53
CA GLY A 103 11.06 -3.92 -3.84
C GLY A 103 10.72 -3.63 -2.37
N ARG A 104 11.59 -2.89 -1.67
CA ARG A 104 11.39 -2.48 -0.27
C ARG A 104 10.24 -1.47 -0.09
N TYR A 105 10.02 -0.58 -1.06
CA TYR A 105 9.01 0.49 -1.02
C TYR A 105 7.77 0.15 -1.85
N ARG A 106 7.63 -1.11 -2.28
CA ARG A 106 6.56 -1.57 -3.17
C ARG A 106 5.17 -1.12 -2.75
N VAL A 107 4.87 -1.12 -1.44
CA VAL A 107 3.53 -0.76 -0.92
C VAL A 107 3.24 0.72 -1.14
N GLN A 108 4.21 1.59 -0.85
CA GLN A 108 4.10 3.03 -1.05
C GLN A 108 4.01 3.34 -2.55
N VAL A 109 4.92 2.77 -3.35
CA VAL A 109 4.91 2.95 -4.81
C VAL A 109 3.60 2.47 -5.41
N GLY A 110 3.05 1.34 -4.95
CA GLY A 110 1.76 0.84 -5.42
C GLY A 110 0.58 1.78 -5.15
N TRP A 111 0.58 2.47 -4.01
CA TRP A 111 -0.41 3.52 -3.73
C TRP A 111 -0.24 4.74 -4.64
N ILE A 112 0.99 5.17 -4.88
CA ILE A 112 1.27 6.31 -5.76
C ILE A 112 0.86 5.98 -7.20
N VAL A 113 1.18 4.78 -7.69
CA VAL A 113 0.77 4.31 -9.02
C VAL A 113 -0.75 4.22 -9.14
N ALA A 114 -1.43 3.72 -8.10
CA ALA A 114 -2.89 3.69 -8.07
C ALA A 114 -3.49 5.11 -8.16
N ALA A 115 -2.95 6.06 -7.39
CA ALA A 115 -3.37 7.46 -7.45
C ALA A 115 -3.10 8.09 -8.82
N PHE A 116 -1.95 7.77 -9.42
CA PHE A 116 -1.58 8.22 -10.76
C PHE A 116 -2.55 7.74 -11.83
N PHE A 117 -2.95 6.45 -11.80
CA PHE A 117 -3.99 5.95 -12.70
C PHE A 117 -5.35 6.65 -12.49
N VAL A 118 -5.71 6.99 -11.26
CA VAL A 118 -6.91 7.80 -11.02
C VAL A 118 -6.77 9.20 -11.61
N ALA A 119 -5.59 9.81 -11.50
CA ALA A 119 -5.31 11.14 -12.02
C ALA A 119 -5.35 11.23 -13.57
N ILE A 120 -4.99 10.15 -14.27
CA ILE A 120 -5.10 10.08 -15.75
C ILE A 120 -6.55 9.87 -16.21
N PHE A 121 -7.40 9.30 -15.36
CA PHE A 121 -8.76 8.89 -15.74
C PHE A 121 -9.62 9.99 -16.39
N PRO A 122 -9.58 11.27 -15.96
CA PRO A 122 -10.30 12.35 -16.64
C PRO A 122 -9.93 12.51 -18.12
N GLY A 123 -8.67 12.27 -18.51
CA GLY A 123 -8.25 12.30 -19.92
C GLY A 123 -8.91 11.18 -20.75
N ASN A 124 -8.99 9.97 -20.18
CA ASN A 124 -9.70 8.85 -20.83
C ASN A 124 -11.20 9.13 -20.99
N ILE A 125 -11.82 9.76 -19.97
CA ILE A 125 -13.24 10.17 -20.05
C ILE A 125 -13.42 11.24 -21.11
N SER A 126 -12.55 12.25 -21.14
CA SER A 126 -12.57 13.31 -22.14
C SER A 126 -12.55 12.70 -23.54
N GLN A 127 -11.62 11.78 -23.82
CA GLN A 127 -11.54 11.10 -25.12
C GLN A 127 -12.86 10.43 -25.54
N LEU A 128 -13.58 9.77 -24.62
CA LEU A 128 -14.88 9.17 -24.92
C LEU A 128 -15.94 10.24 -25.22
N VAL A 129 -16.04 11.26 -24.36
CA VAL A 129 -17.09 12.30 -24.46
C VAL A 129 -16.90 13.19 -25.68
N THR A 130 -15.65 13.50 -26.05
CA THR A 130 -15.32 14.33 -27.21
C THR A 130 -15.16 13.51 -28.49
N HIS A 131 -15.36 12.20 -28.41
CA HIS A 131 -15.16 11.25 -29.50
C HIS A 131 -13.80 11.39 -30.21
N THR A 132 -12.73 11.63 -29.45
CA THR A 132 -11.41 11.91 -30.00
C THR A 132 -10.67 10.63 -30.40
N ASP A 133 -10.22 10.57 -31.66
CA ASP A 133 -9.39 9.49 -32.17
C ASP A 133 -7.96 9.63 -31.64
N SER A 134 -7.47 8.58 -30.97
CA SER A 134 -6.14 8.55 -30.37
C SER A 134 -5.76 7.11 -30.02
N PHE A 135 -4.48 6.73 -30.16
CA PHE A 135 -3.96 5.36 -29.97
C PHE A 135 -4.66 4.27 -30.81
N GLY A 136 -5.23 4.63 -31.96
CA GLY A 136 -6.03 3.71 -32.76
C GLY A 136 -7.39 3.36 -32.15
N LEU A 137 -7.82 4.04 -31.09
CA LEU A 137 -9.16 3.93 -30.52
C LEU A 137 -10.13 4.84 -31.29
N ASN A 138 -10.63 4.33 -32.41
CA ASN A 138 -11.48 5.08 -33.34
C ASN A 138 -12.99 4.82 -33.14
N THR A 139 -13.36 4.08 -32.08
CA THR A 139 -14.77 3.74 -31.80
C THR A 139 -15.10 3.95 -30.32
N ASP A 140 -16.35 4.29 -30.05
CA ASP A 140 -16.84 4.47 -28.67
C ASP A 140 -16.79 3.17 -27.86
N LEU A 141 -16.96 2.03 -28.52
CA LEU A 141 -16.78 0.73 -27.89
C LEU A 141 -15.34 0.56 -27.39
N ALA A 142 -14.33 0.85 -28.20
CA ALA A 142 -12.93 0.75 -27.81
C ALA A 142 -12.61 1.71 -26.64
N ARG A 143 -13.08 2.96 -26.73
CA ARG A 143 -12.90 3.97 -25.68
C ARG A 143 -13.59 3.56 -24.37
N SER A 144 -14.78 2.97 -24.45
CA SER A 144 -15.51 2.46 -23.28
C SER A 144 -14.82 1.26 -22.63
N ILE A 145 -14.28 0.33 -23.43
CA ILE A 145 -13.48 -0.79 -22.93
C ILE A 145 -12.26 -0.26 -22.17
N ARG A 146 -11.56 0.76 -22.70
CA ARG A 146 -10.44 1.41 -22.01
C ARG A 146 -10.83 1.96 -20.63
N LEU A 147 -12.01 2.59 -20.51
CA LEU A 147 -12.50 3.08 -19.22
C LEU A 147 -12.74 1.94 -18.22
N LEU A 148 -13.29 0.80 -18.66
CA LEU A 148 -13.50 -0.37 -17.80
C LEU A 148 -12.17 -0.98 -17.31
N PHE A 149 -11.10 -0.88 -18.10
CA PHE A 149 -9.77 -1.36 -17.69
C PHE A 149 -9.06 -0.42 -16.70
N GLN A 150 -9.42 0.87 -16.63
CA GLN A 150 -8.78 1.79 -15.67
C GLN A 150 -8.90 1.34 -14.20
N PRO A 151 -10.10 1.00 -13.66
CA PRO A 151 -10.19 0.48 -12.30
C PRO A 151 -9.47 -0.86 -12.12
N VAL A 152 -9.37 -1.68 -13.17
CA VAL A 152 -8.60 -2.93 -13.14
C VAL A 152 -7.11 -2.63 -12.94
N LEU A 153 -6.55 -1.62 -13.61
CA LEU A 153 -5.17 -1.18 -13.42
C LEU A 153 -4.90 -0.66 -12.00
N VAL A 154 -5.84 0.10 -11.43
CA VAL A 154 -5.77 0.56 -10.03
C VAL A 154 -5.73 -0.63 -9.07
N ILE A 155 -6.64 -1.60 -9.25
CA ILE A 155 -6.68 -2.81 -8.42
C ILE A 155 -5.39 -3.62 -8.59
N TRP A 156 -4.89 -3.77 -9.82
CA TRP A 156 -3.64 -4.46 -10.10
C TRP A 156 -2.46 -3.79 -9.37
N ALA A 157 -2.33 -2.46 -9.44
CA ALA A 157 -1.29 -1.73 -8.72
C ALA A 157 -1.34 -2.01 -7.20
N LEU A 158 -2.52 -1.90 -6.59
CA LEU A 158 -2.70 -2.12 -5.15
C LEU A 158 -2.49 -3.57 -4.73
N TRP A 159 -2.91 -4.52 -5.58
CA TRP A 159 -2.79 -5.95 -5.29
C TRP A 159 -1.34 -6.43 -5.46
N SER A 160 -0.72 -6.16 -6.60
CA SER A 160 0.64 -6.66 -6.92
C SER A 160 1.71 -6.10 -5.99
N SER A 161 1.56 -4.85 -5.54
CA SER A 161 2.44 -4.22 -4.54
C SER A 161 2.25 -4.75 -3.11
N GLY A 162 1.14 -5.41 -2.82
CA GLY A 162 0.73 -5.77 -1.46
C GLY A 162 0.08 -4.62 -0.67
N ALA A 163 -0.12 -3.45 -1.29
CA ALA A 163 -0.80 -2.32 -0.67
C ALA A 163 -2.20 -2.66 -0.16
N TRP A 164 -2.96 -3.43 -0.94
CA TRP A 164 -4.29 -3.91 -0.55
C TRP A 164 -4.26 -4.78 0.71
N GLN A 165 -3.26 -5.67 0.82
CA GLN A 165 -3.10 -6.55 1.99
C GLN A 165 -2.69 -5.74 3.22
N ALA A 166 -1.75 -4.81 3.08
CA ALA A 166 -1.31 -3.93 4.15
C ALA A 166 -2.46 -3.10 4.73
N TRP A 167 -3.31 -2.55 3.88
CA TRP A 167 -4.50 -1.80 4.30
C TRP A 167 -5.53 -2.65 5.05
N ARG A 168 -5.85 -3.85 4.54
CA ARG A 168 -6.76 -4.77 5.24
C ARG A 168 -6.22 -5.20 6.61
N ALA A 169 -4.93 -5.43 6.73
CA ALA A 169 -4.29 -5.79 7.99
C ALA A 169 -4.38 -4.65 9.02
N ARG A 170 -4.16 -3.39 8.60
CA ARG A 170 -4.31 -2.21 9.46
C ARG A 170 -5.75 -2.06 9.96
N ARG A 171 -6.75 -2.19 9.08
CA ARG A 171 -8.17 -2.05 9.47
C ARG A 171 -8.60 -3.08 10.50
N ARG A 172 -8.17 -4.35 10.38
CA ARG A 172 -8.47 -5.39 11.38
C ARG A 172 -7.87 -5.07 12.76
N ARG A 173 -6.67 -4.50 12.82
CA ARG A 173 -6.03 -4.11 14.09
C ARG A 173 -6.79 -2.98 14.79
N HIS A 174 -7.23 -1.97 14.03
CA HIS A 174 -8.02 -0.89 14.59
C HIS A 174 -9.36 -1.37 15.16
N SER A 175 -10.07 -2.25 14.43
CA SER A 175 -11.33 -2.83 14.94
C SER A 175 -11.12 -3.67 16.20
N ALA A 176 -10.03 -4.44 16.29
CA ALA A 176 -9.73 -5.23 17.48
C ALA A 176 -9.42 -4.36 18.71
N GLN A 177 -8.71 -3.24 18.52
CA GLN A 177 -8.41 -2.29 19.61
C GLN A 177 -9.68 -1.58 20.12
N GLN A 178 -10.60 -1.22 19.22
CA GLN A 178 -11.86 -0.57 19.61
C GLN A 178 -12.79 -1.48 20.41
N ASN A 179 -12.79 -2.79 20.15
CA ASN A 179 -13.63 -3.75 20.89
C ASN A 179 -13.04 -4.16 22.26
N THR A 180 -11.83 -3.71 22.60
CA THR A 180 -11.17 -4.02 23.88
C THR A 180 -11.29 -2.86 24.89
N GLN A 181 -11.94 -1.76 24.51
CA GLN A 181 -12.27 -0.62 25.38
C GLN A 181 -13.75 -0.66 25.75
#